data_AF-A0A944E8R0-F1
#
_entry.id   AF-A0A944E8R0-F1
#
_cell.length_a   1.000
_cell.length_b   1.000
_cell.length_c   1.000
_cell.angle_alpha   90.00
_cell.angle_beta   90.00
_cell.angle_gamma   90.00
#
_symmetry.space_group_name_H-M   'P 1'
#
loop_
_entity.id
_entity.type
_entity.pdbx_description
1 polymer ?
#
loop_
_entity_poly.entity_id
_entity_poly.type
_entity_poly.pdbx_seq_one_letter_code
_entity_poly.pdbx_strand_id
1 'polypeptide(L)'
;MVSISHETPQETRTRLRRVLAGAVFKVLPGHWAYHEHSAGPMPQPSADALALVRDEEGWSILEPAQGDEAEVFGVFSFHFPAAAENSGFVGWLAGELKDHLGTGVAVLCGYNSAQGGIYDYWLVPAQLLGEAVAHVRSLAAQGGEDGQ
;
A
#
# COMPACT_ATOMS: atom_id res chain seq x y z
N MET A 1 -5.20 -0.92 23.03
CA MET A 1 -4.02 -0.44 23.78
C MET A 1 -2.92 -0.26 22.75
N VAL A 2 -2.39 0.94 22.56
CA VAL A 2 -1.30 1.18 21.58
C VAL A 2 0.01 0.75 22.24
N SER A 3 0.67 -0.26 21.68
CA SER A 3 1.99 -0.71 22.14
C SER A 3 3.06 0.10 21.43
N ILE A 4 3.82 0.92 22.17
CA ILE A 4 4.99 1.62 21.65
C ILE A 4 6.20 0.71 21.90
N SER A 5 6.72 0.12 20.82
CA SER A 5 7.91 -0.75 20.86
C SER A 5 9.11 0.00 20.29
N HIS A 6 10.26 -0.09 20.96
CA HIS A 6 11.54 0.36 20.43
C HIS A 6 12.29 -0.86 19.89
N GLU A 7 12.28 -1.01 18.57
CA GLU A 7 12.86 -2.17 17.88
C GLU A 7 14.13 -1.77 17.14
N THR A 8 15.10 -2.67 17.11
CA THR A 8 16.26 -2.54 16.24
C THR A 8 15.83 -2.69 14.77
N PRO A 9 16.65 -2.21 13.81
CA PRO A 9 16.38 -2.43 12.39
C PRO A 9 16.25 -3.91 12.01
N GLN A 10 17.02 -4.79 12.66
CA GLN A 10 16.98 -6.23 12.41
C GLN A 10 15.66 -6.87 12.88
N GLU A 11 15.19 -6.48 14.08
CA GLU A 11 13.90 -6.93 14.62
C GLU A 11 12.74 -6.44 13.76
N THR A 12 12.79 -5.16 13.35
CA THR A 12 11.83 -4.54 12.43
C THR A 12 11.73 -5.34 11.13
N ARG A 13 12.89 -5.65 10.51
CA ARG A 13 12.93 -6.40 9.25
C ARG A 13 12.39 -7.82 9.41
N THR A 14 12.71 -8.48 10.52
CA THR A 14 12.21 -9.82 10.84
C THR A 14 10.68 -9.82 10.98
N ARG A 15 10.12 -8.83 11.68
CA ARG A 15 8.67 -8.68 11.81
C ARG A 15 7.99 -8.34 10.48
N LEU A 16 8.58 -7.44 9.69
CA LEU A 16 8.08 -7.11 8.35
C LEU A 16 7.93 -8.38 7.51
N ARG A 17 8.97 -9.21 7.43
CA ARG A 17 8.93 -10.48 6.69
C ARG A 17 7.83 -11.40 7.17
N ARG A 18 7.68 -11.57 8.50
CA ARG A 18 6.62 -12.39 9.09
C ARG A 18 5.22 -11.86 8.76
N VAL A 19 5.00 -10.55 8.86
CA VAL A 19 3.71 -9.92 8.52
C VAL A 19 3.40 -10.12 7.04
N LEU A 20 4.38 -9.91 6.16
CA LEU A 20 4.23 -10.12 4.72
C LEU A 20 3.91 -11.58 4.38
N ALA A 21 4.57 -12.54 5.02
CA ALA A 21 4.32 -13.97 4.81
C ALA A 21 2.89 -14.38 5.20
N GLY A 22 2.30 -13.72 6.20
CA GLY A 22 0.93 -13.97 6.66
C GLY A 22 -0.15 -13.14 5.98
N ALA A 23 0.21 -12.15 5.15
CA ALA A 23 -0.72 -11.25 4.50
C ALA A 23 -1.22 -11.81 3.17
N VAL A 24 -2.46 -11.48 2.81
CA VAL A 24 -2.98 -11.70 1.46
C VAL A 24 -2.51 -10.55 0.59
N PHE A 25 -1.47 -10.81 -0.20
CA PHE A 25 -0.89 -9.86 -1.15
C PHE A 25 -1.53 -9.98 -2.53
N LYS A 26 -2.01 -8.87 -3.10
CA LYS A 26 -2.59 -8.81 -4.46
C LYS A 26 -2.01 -7.63 -5.23
N VAL A 27 -1.73 -7.85 -6.51
CA VAL A 27 -1.39 -6.79 -7.46
C VAL A 27 -2.65 -6.48 -8.26
N LEU A 28 -3.02 -5.21 -8.35
CA LEU A 28 -4.19 -4.80 -9.11
C LEU A 28 -3.79 -4.63 -10.58
N PRO A 29 -4.59 -5.16 -11.54
CA PRO A 29 -4.27 -5.05 -12.95
C PRO A 29 -4.57 -3.65 -13.47
N GLY A 30 -3.60 -3.01 -14.09
CA GLY A 30 -3.75 -1.67 -14.67
C GLY A 30 -2.85 -0.64 -14.00
N HIS A 31 -3.16 0.62 -14.25
CA HIS A 31 -2.47 1.76 -13.65
C HIS A 31 -3.51 2.78 -13.18
N TRP A 32 -3.14 3.55 -12.16
CA TRP A 32 -4.00 4.55 -11.54
C TRP A 32 -3.32 5.92 -11.58
N ALA A 33 -4.13 6.97 -11.62
CA ALA A 33 -3.67 8.34 -11.49
C ALA A 33 -4.66 9.14 -10.64
N TYR A 34 -4.19 10.25 -10.06
CA TYR A 34 -5.08 11.20 -9.41
C TYR A 34 -5.65 12.17 -10.44
N HIS A 35 -6.98 12.30 -10.46
CA HIS A 35 -7.68 13.31 -11.24
C HIS A 35 -8.25 14.36 -10.29
N GLU A 36 -7.84 15.61 -10.51
CA GLU A 36 -8.27 16.75 -9.70
C GLU A 36 -9.59 17.34 -10.22
N HIS A 37 -10.43 17.75 -9.28
CA HIS A 37 -11.68 18.42 -9.54
C HIS A 37 -11.78 19.68 -8.65
N SER A 38 -12.45 20.70 -9.18
CA SER A 38 -12.62 21.96 -8.48
C SER A 38 -13.36 21.82 -7.14
N ALA A 39 -13.07 22.74 -6.21
CA ALA A 39 -13.90 22.93 -5.03
C ALA A 39 -15.37 23.11 -5.43
N GLY A 40 -16.22 22.22 -4.91
CA GLY A 40 -17.62 22.19 -5.30
C GLY A 40 -18.32 20.92 -4.84
N PRO A 41 -19.44 20.56 -5.50
CA PRO A 41 -20.12 19.29 -5.27
C PRO A 41 -19.14 18.12 -5.37
N MET A 42 -19.37 17.11 -4.54
CA MET A 42 -18.59 15.87 -4.57
C MET A 42 -18.65 15.27 -5.99
N PRO A 43 -17.51 15.08 -6.67
CA PRO A 43 -17.49 14.46 -7.98
C PRO A 43 -17.91 13.00 -7.85
N GLN A 44 -18.42 12.44 -8.95
CA GLN A 44 -18.83 11.04 -8.97
C GLN A 44 -17.62 10.18 -9.39
N PRO A 45 -17.08 9.34 -8.49
CA PRO A 45 -15.98 8.45 -8.86
C PRO A 45 -16.46 7.37 -9.83
N SER A 46 -15.56 6.91 -10.70
CA SER A 46 -15.77 5.72 -11.50
C SER A 46 -15.94 4.46 -10.61
N ALA A 47 -16.48 3.38 -11.19
CA ALA A 47 -16.68 2.12 -10.47
C ALA A 47 -15.38 1.48 -10.00
N ASP A 48 -14.26 1.80 -10.68
CA ASP A 48 -12.93 1.28 -10.41
C ASP A 48 -12.05 2.24 -9.60
N ALA A 49 -12.63 3.35 -9.13
CA ALA A 49 -11.94 4.30 -8.27
C ALA A 49 -11.60 3.66 -6.92
N LEU A 50 -10.36 3.90 -6.46
CA LEU A 50 -9.84 3.37 -5.20
C LEU A 50 -9.99 4.36 -4.04
N ALA A 51 -10.01 5.67 -4.34
CA ALA A 51 -10.20 6.71 -3.33
C ALA A 51 -10.83 7.97 -3.91
N LEU A 52 -11.57 8.67 -3.06
CA LEU A 52 -12.00 10.04 -3.26
C LEU A 52 -11.57 10.81 -2.02
N VAL A 53 -10.64 11.75 -2.21
CA VAL A 53 -10.04 12.55 -1.15
C VAL A 53 -10.39 14.01 -1.39
N ARG A 54 -10.54 14.77 -0.31
CA ARG A 54 -10.78 16.21 -0.36
C ARG A 54 -9.73 16.91 0.47
N ASP A 55 -9.20 18.01 -0.05
CA ASP A 55 -8.41 18.96 0.71
C ASP A 55 -9.15 20.31 0.83
N GLU A 56 -8.42 21.39 1.11
CA GLU A 56 -8.98 22.73 1.22
C GLU A 56 -9.38 23.33 -0.15
N GLU A 57 -8.75 22.89 -1.23
CA GLU A 57 -8.81 23.51 -2.56
C GLU A 57 -9.70 22.74 -3.54
N GLY A 58 -9.87 21.43 -3.36
CA GLY A 58 -10.60 20.60 -4.31
C GLY A 58 -10.83 19.16 -3.87
N TRP A 59 -11.19 18.36 -4.87
CA TRP A 59 -11.34 16.92 -4.75
C TRP A 59 -10.31 16.23 -5.63
N SER A 60 -9.80 15.09 -5.18
CA SER A 60 -8.95 14.22 -5.98
C SER A 60 -9.55 12.81 -5.98
N ILE A 61 -9.71 12.22 -7.16
CA ILE A 61 -10.13 10.84 -7.32
C ILE A 61 -8.92 10.03 -7.77
N LEU A 62 -8.62 8.92 -7.09
CA LEU A 62 -7.66 7.93 -7.58
C LEU A 62 -8.42 6.88 -8.39
N GLU A 63 -8.29 6.93 -9.70
CA GLU A 63 -9.00 6.04 -10.63
C GLU A 63 -8.09 5.59 -11.79
N PRO A 64 -8.53 4.65 -12.66
CA PRO A 64 -7.68 4.16 -13.74
C PRO A 64 -7.12 5.29 -14.61
N ALA A 65 -5.82 5.21 -14.89
CA ALA A 65 -5.13 6.18 -15.72
C ALA A 65 -5.66 6.16 -17.17
N GLN A 66 -5.75 7.35 -17.76
CA GLN A 66 -6.29 7.63 -19.09
C GLN A 66 -5.18 7.81 -20.13
N GLY A 67 -3.93 8.02 -19.70
CA GLY A 67 -2.72 7.95 -20.52
C GLY A 67 -2.00 9.29 -20.75
N ASP A 68 -2.55 10.40 -20.27
CA ASP A 68 -1.98 11.75 -20.36
C ASP A 68 -1.48 12.29 -19.01
N GLU A 69 -1.60 11.52 -17.94
CA GLU A 69 -1.24 11.94 -16.60
C GLU A 69 0.28 11.97 -16.40
N ALA A 70 0.76 12.98 -15.68
CA ALA A 70 2.17 13.14 -15.35
C ALA A 70 2.66 12.09 -14.33
N GLU A 71 1.78 11.66 -13.42
CA GLU A 71 2.07 10.68 -12.39
C GLU A 71 1.11 9.50 -12.50
N VAL A 72 1.67 8.36 -12.89
CA VAL A 72 0.94 7.11 -13.09
C VAL A 72 1.51 6.06 -12.13
N PHE A 73 0.62 5.38 -11.43
CA PHE A 73 0.95 4.46 -10.35
C PHE A 73 0.58 3.02 -10.70
N GLY A 74 1.48 2.10 -10.33
CA GLY A 74 1.14 0.71 -10.14
C GLY A 74 0.60 0.49 -8.74
N VAL A 75 -0.39 -0.39 -8.59
CA VAL A 75 -1.07 -0.62 -7.31
C VAL A 75 -0.99 -2.08 -6.87
N PHE A 76 -0.67 -2.26 -5.60
CA PHE A 76 -0.83 -3.54 -4.90
C PHE A 76 -1.48 -3.33 -3.53
N SER A 77 -1.98 -4.41 -2.92
CA SER A 77 -2.71 -4.35 -1.67
C SER A 77 -2.32 -5.46 -0.71
N PHE A 78 -2.47 -5.21 0.59
CA PHE A 78 -2.40 -6.23 1.63
C PHE A 78 -3.69 -6.27 2.45
N HIS A 79 -4.23 -7.48 2.61
CA HIS A 79 -5.19 -7.78 3.66
C HIS A 79 -4.53 -8.62 4.74
N PHE A 80 -4.84 -8.33 6.00
CA PHE A 80 -4.24 -9.01 7.14
C PHE A 80 -5.26 -9.90 7.86
N PRO A 81 -4.82 -11.01 8.45
CA PRO A 81 -5.66 -11.77 9.37
C PRO A 81 -6.17 -10.92 10.54
N ALA A 82 -7.38 -11.19 11.05
CA ALA A 82 -8.06 -10.38 12.06
C ALA A 82 -7.31 -10.17 13.40
N ALA A 83 -6.32 -11.01 13.70
CA ALA A 83 -5.49 -10.94 14.91
C ALA A 83 -4.00 -10.69 14.59
N ALA A 84 -3.70 -10.18 13.39
CA ALA A 84 -2.32 -9.90 13.00
C ALA A 84 -1.77 -8.68 13.76
N GLU A 85 -0.62 -8.87 14.41
CA GLU A 85 0.16 -7.77 15.00
C GLU A 85 0.99 -7.08 13.90
N ASN A 86 0.35 -6.20 13.13
CA ASN A 86 0.92 -5.47 12.01
C ASN A 86 1.17 -3.97 12.31
N SER A 87 1.08 -3.56 13.57
CA SER A 87 1.37 -2.17 13.97
C SER A 87 2.80 -1.78 13.55
N GLY A 88 2.93 -0.70 12.78
CA GLY A 88 4.20 -0.23 12.22
C GLY A 88 4.48 -0.69 10.78
N PHE A 89 3.68 -1.62 10.25
CA PHE A 89 3.88 -2.22 8.91
C PHE A 89 4.10 -1.19 7.80
N VAL A 90 3.26 -0.15 7.75
CA VAL A 90 3.37 0.91 6.73
C VAL A 90 4.73 1.61 6.78
N GLY A 91 5.23 1.93 7.97
CA GLY A 91 6.54 2.57 8.13
C GLY A 91 7.67 1.64 7.71
N TRP A 92 7.60 0.36 8.09
CA TRP A 92 8.65 -0.61 7.79
C TRP A 92 8.75 -0.91 6.30
N LEU A 93 7.62 -1.17 5.63
CA LEU A 93 7.63 -1.48 4.20
C LEU A 93 7.96 -0.23 3.36
N ALA A 94 7.48 0.96 3.75
CA ALA A 94 7.86 2.19 3.06
C ALA A 94 9.39 2.45 3.16
N GLY A 95 9.98 2.24 4.34
CA GLY A 95 11.43 2.33 4.53
C GLY A 95 12.20 1.32 3.67
N GLU A 96 11.77 0.06 3.69
CA GLU A 96 12.39 -1.01 2.91
C GLU A 96 12.32 -0.75 1.39
N LEU A 97 11.20 -0.23 0.88
CA LEU A 97 11.06 0.15 -0.54
C LEU A 97 11.90 1.38 -0.88
N LYS A 98 12.00 2.36 0.02
CA LYS A 98 12.87 3.53 -0.16
C LYS A 98 14.34 3.14 -0.23
N ASP A 99 14.79 2.28 0.67
CA ASP A 99 16.18 1.84 0.73
C ASP A 99 16.55 0.95 -0.46
N HIS A 100 15.63 0.10 -0.92
CA HIS A 100 15.90 -0.83 -2.02
C HIS A 100 15.74 -0.23 -3.42
N LEU A 101 14.70 0.58 -3.63
CA LEU A 101 14.31 1.09 -4.95
C LEU A 101 14.49 2.61 -5.09
N GLY A 102 14.85 3.31 -4.02
CA GLY A 102 14.97 4.76 -4.02
C GLY A 102 13.64 5.52 -4.10
N THR A 103 12.50 4.83 -4.08
CA THR A 103 11.17 5.42 -4.33
C THR A 103 10.44 5.86 -3.06
N GLY A 104 9.60 6.89 -3.21
CA GLY A 104 8.48 7.12 -2.30
C GLY A 104 7.32 6.17 -2.60
N VAL A 105 6.33 6.16 -1.70
CA VAL A 105 5.08 5.44 -1.84
C VAL A 105 3.93 6.32 -1.37
N ALA A 106 2.73 6.09 -1.90
CA ALA A 106 1.50 6.54 -1.26
C ALA A 106 0.71 5.33 -0.75
N VAL A 107 0.06 5.47 0.40
CA VAL A 107 -0.69 4.38 1.03
C VAL A 107 -2.10 4.84 1.35
N LEU A 108 -3.08 4.05 0.93
CA LEU A 108 -4.50 4.28 1.19
C LEU A 108 -5.03 3.16 2.06
N CYS A 109 -5.51 3.48 3.25
CA CYS A 109 -6.09 2.50 4.16
C CYS A 109 -7.60 2.39 3.93
N GLY A 110 -8.10 1.17 3.79
CA GLY A 110 -9.52 0.86 3.82
C GLY A 110 -9.88 -0.01 5.01
N TYR A 111 -11.18 -0.33 5.15
CA TYR A 111 -11.67 -1.23 6.19
C TYR A 111 -12.66 -2.24 5.61
N ASN A 112 -12.38 -3.52 5.81
CA ASN A 112 -13.24 -4.63 5.42
C ASN A 112 -13.30 -5.65 6.57
N SER A 113 -14.34 -5.57 7.40
CA SER A 113 -14.51 -6.46 8.56
C SER A 113 -14.64 -7.94 8.17
N ALA A 114 -15.10 -8.25 6.96
CA ALA A 114 -15.17 -9.62 6.46
C ALA A 114 -13.79 -10.20 6.06
N GLN A 115 -12.76 -9.35 5.94
CA GLN A 115 -11.39 -9.73 5.59
C GLN A 115 -10.37 -9.23 6.63
N GLY A 116 -10.72 -9.30 7.91
CA GLY A 116 -9.79 -9.02 9.00
C GLY A 116 -9.66 -7.54 9.40
N GLY A 117 -10.45 -6.64 8.80
CA GLY A 117 -10.50 -5.24 9.18
C GLY A 117 -9.68 -4.34 8.26
N ILE A 118 -8.71 -3.61 8.83
CA ILE A 118 -7.91 -2.65 8.08
C ILE A 118 -7.10 -3.37 7.00
N TYR A 119 -7.10 -2.81 5.80
CA TYR A 119 -6.27 -3.22 4.68
C TYR A 119 -5.66 -1.97 4.04
N ASP A 120 -4.65 -2.15 3.21
CA ASP A 120 -3.99 -1.04 2.53
C ASP A 120 -3.81 -1.29 1.03
N TYR A 121 -3.98 -0.22 0.25
CA TYR A 121 -3.47 -0.09 -1.10
C TYR A 121 -2.18 0.71 -1.07
N TRP A 122 -1.21 0.28 -1.87
CA TRP A 122 0.09 0.91 -2.03
C TRP A 122 0.27 1.33 -3.47
N LEU A 123 0.66 2.58 -3.65
CA LEU A 123 0.98 3.18 -4.93
C LEU A 123 2.49 3.35 -5.02
N VAL A 124 3.05 2.81 -6.11
CA VAL A 124 4.43 3.05 -6.53
C VAL A 124 4.42 3.61 -7.95
N PRO A 125 5.44 4.37 -8.39
CA PRO A 125 5.54 4.77 -9.79
C PRO A 125 5.39 3.56 -10.71
N ALA A 126 4.58 3.67 -11.76
CA ALA A 126 4.20 2.53 -12.61
C ALA A 126 5.40 1.74 -13.13
N GLN A 127 6.48 2.41 -13.52
CA GLN A 127 7.71 1.78 -13.99
C GLN A 127 8.40 0.89 -12.93
N LEU A 128 8.16 1.13 -11.64
CA LEU A 128 8.75 0.37 -10.53
C LEU A 128 7.83 -0.74 -10.01
N LEU A 129 6.62 -0.89 -10.52
CA LEU A 129 5.66 -1.89 -10.02
C LEU A 129 6.25 -3.31 -10.02
N GLY A 130 6.91 -3.70 -11.11
CA GLY A 130 7.52 -5.02 -11.24
C GLY A 130 8.58 -5.29 -10.16
N GLU A 131 9.49 -4.33 -9.96
CA GLU A 131 10.57 -4.41 -8.97
C GLU A 131 10.03 -4.41 -7.54
N ALA A 132 9.07 -3.53 -7.24
CA ALA A 132 8.41 -3.47 -5.93
C ALA A 132 7.70 -4.79 -5.59
N VAL A 133 6.93 -5.34 -6.53
CA VAL A 133 6.24 -6.63 -6.37
C VAL A 133 7.22 -7.77 -6.17
N ALA A 134 8.31 -7.81 -6.94
CA ALA A 134 9.34 -8.83 -6.80
C ALA A 134 10.01 -8.76 -5.42
N HIS A 135 10.34 -7.55 -4.96
CA HIS A 135 10.96 -7.35 -3.65
C HIS A 135 10.04 -7.75 -2.49
N VAL A 136 8.78 -7.32 -2.52
CA VAL A 136 7.75 -7.72 -1.54
C VAL A 136 7.62 -9.24 -1.46
N ARG A 137 7.55 -9.92 -2.61
CA ARG A 137 7.46 -11.39 -2.66
C ARG A 137 8.71 -12.06 -2.08
N SER A 138 9.89 -11.52 -2.38
CA SER A 138 11.16 -12.01 -1.83
C SER A 138 11.21 -11.91 -0.30
N LEU A 139 10.77 -10.77 0.26
CA LEU A 139 10.68 -10.57 1.71
C LEU A 139 9.66 -11.52 2.36
N ALA A 140 8.50 -11.71 1.73
CA ALA A 140 7.48 -12.62 2.22
C ALA A 140 7.99 -14.08 2.26
N ALA A 141 8.73 -14.51 1.23
CA ALA A 141 9.30 -15.85 1.17
C ALA A 141 10.31 -16.10 2.31
N GLN A 142 11.20 -15.14 2.58
CA GLN A 142 12.16 -15.21 3.68
C GLN A 142 11.46 -15.33 5.06
N GLY A 143 10.32 -14.67 5.23
CA GLY A 143 9.54 -14.75 6.48
C GLY A 143 8.86 -16.10 6.73
N GLY A 144 8.61 -16.88 5.68
CA GLY A 144 8.09 -18.25 5.80
C GLY A 144 9.16 -19.26 6.18
N GLU A 145 10.42 -19.01 5.81
CA GLU A 145 11.58 -19.86 6.12
C GLU A 145 12.05 -19.67 7.57
N ASP A 146 12.03 -18.43 8.09
CA ASP A 146 12.41 -18.11 9.48
C ASP A 146 11.42 -18.64 10.55
N GLY A 147 10.29 -19.23 10.11
CA GLY A 147 9.22 -19.74 10.98
C GLY A 147 9.13 -21.27 11.07
N GLN A 148 10.04 -22.01 10.42
CA GLN A 148 10.22 -23.46 10.52
C GLN A 148 11.37 -23.81 11.47
#